data_AF-A0A7X5FF95-F1
#
_entry.id   AF-A0A7X5FF95-F1
#
_cell.length_a   1.000
_cell.length_b   1.000
_cell.length_c   1.000
_cell.angle_alpha   90.00
_cell.angle_beta   90.00
_cell.angle_gamma   90.00
#
_symmetry.space_group_name_H-M   'P 1'
#
loop_
_entity.id
_entity.type
_entity.pdbx_description
1 polymer ?
#
loop_
_entity_poly.entity_id
_entity_poly.type
_entity_poly.pdbx_seq_one_letter_code
_entity_poly.pdbx_strand_id
1 'polypeptide(L)'
;MKLILNKNKLSAAPEQLLRRVGYAYIQDRKTGQESLVRRLGRGFYPRFHLYLEERGEQVILNLHLDQKKPSYAGASAHNAEYEGKVVEEEIARINSLLTTNPFS
;
A
#
# COMPACT_ATOMS: atom_id res chain seq x y z
N MET A 1 2.16 2.31 -7.76
CA MET A 1 2.68 1.01 -8.24
C MET A 1 1.75 -0.11 -7.80
N LYS A 2 1.61 -1.16 -8.62
CA LYS A 2 0.67 -2.27 -8.39
C LYS A 2 1.43 -3.57 -8.13
N LEU A 3 1.06 -4.28 -7.08
CA LEU A 3 1.50 -5.63 -6.73
C LEU A 3 0.30 -6.57 -6.80
N ILE A 4 0.47 -7.72 -7.44
CA ILE A 4 -0.57 -8.75 -7.55
C ILE A 4 -0.04 -10.00 -6.87
N LEU A 5 -0.79 -10.50 -5.89
CA LEU A 5 -0.46 -11.68 -5.10
C LEU A 5 -1.59 -12.70 -5.22
N ASN A 6 -1.26 -13.98 -5.07
CA ASN A 6 -2.28 -15.02 -4.93
C ASN A 6 -2.57 -15.21 -3.44
N LYS A 7 -3.86 -15.25 -3.06
CA LYS A 7 -4.32 -15.53 -1.69
C LYS A 7 -3.72 -16.81 -1.12
N ASN A 8 -3.57 -17.83 -1.97
CA ASN A 8 -2.97 -19.11 -1.60
C ASN A 8 -1.48 -19.02 -1.18
N LYS A 9 -0.82 -17.89 -1.49
CA LYS A 9 0.56 -17.62 -1.04
C LYS A 9 0.63 -16.75 0.21
N LEU A 10 -0.50 -16.23 0.69
CA LEU A 10 -0.56 -15.43 1.89
C LEU A 10 -0.70 -16.34 3.11
N SER A 11 0.06 -16.06 4.16
CA SER A 11 -0.03 -16.79 5.43
C SER A 11 -1.31 -16.48 6.23
N ALA A 12 -1.94 -15.34 5.96
CA ALA A 12 -3.19 -14.89 6.58
C ALA A 12 -3.94 -13.93 5.66
N ALA A 13 -5.12 -13.46 6.11
CA ALA A 13 -5.87 -12.44 5.38
C ALA A 13 -5.02 -11.18 5.15
N PRO A 14 -5.03 -10.60 3.94
CA PRO A 14 -4.17 -9.47 3.58
C PRO A 14 -4.38 -8.27 4.52
N GLU A 15 -5.62 -8.00 4.93
CA GLU A 15 -5.93 -6.95 5.91
C GLU A 15 -5.19 -7.13 7.24
N GLN A 16 -5.13 -8.36 7.76
CA GLN A 16 -4.47 -8.65 9.03
C GLN A 16 -2.97 -8.47 8.93
N LEU A 17 -2.38 -8.94 7.82
CA LEU A 17 -0.95 -8.78 7.57
C LEU A 17 -0.59 -7.31 7.40
N LEU A 18 -1.42 -6.53 6.70
CA LEU A 18 -1.21 -5.11 6.52
C LEU A 18 -1.32 -4.31 7.83
N ARG A 19 -2.25 -4.68 8.71
CA ARG A 19 -2.32 -4.10 10.07
C ARG A 19 -1.04 -4.38 10.87
N ARG A 20 -0.45 -5.58 10.76
CA ARG A 20 0.81 -5.93 11.43
C ARG A 20 1.99 -5.10 10.93
N VAL A 21 1.98 -4.69 9.67
CA VAL A 21 3.05 -3.86 9.08
C VAL A 21 2.87 -2.35 9.27
N GLY A 22 1.92 -1.95 10.14
CA GLY A 22 1.73 -0.56 10.54
C GLY A 22 0.84 0.27 9.62
N TYR A 23 0.06 -0.39 8.76
CA TYR A 23 -0.96 0.29 7.97
C TYR A 23 -2.27 0.41 8.75
N ALA A 24 -2.84 1.60 8.75
CA ALA A 24 -4.17 1.86 9.28
C ALA A 24 -5.20 1.57 8.19
N TYR A 25 -6.11 0.63 8.49
CA TYR A 25 -7.16 0.23 7.58
C TYR A 25 -8.29 1.27 7.56
N ILE A 26 -8.71 1.65 6.35
CA ILE A 26 -9.79 2.59 6.05
C ILE A 26 -10.77 1.88 5.13
N GLN A 27 -11.96 1.61 5.67
CA GLN A 27 -13.08 1.08 4.90
C GLN A 27 -13.92 2.25 4.39
N ASP A 28 -13.99 2.42 3.08
CA ASP A 28 -14.99 3.32 2.50
C ASP A 28 -16.35 2.60 2.52
N ARG A 29 -17.21 2.99 3.46
CA ARG A 29 -18.56 2.42 3.61
C ARG A 29 -19.48 2.69 2.42
N LYS A 30 -19.16 3.67 1.55
CA LYS A 30 -19.98 4.02 0.39
C LYS A 30 -19.64 3.18 -0.84
N THR A 31 -18.36 2.88 -1.05
CA THR A 31 -17.88 2.13 -2.22
C THR A 31 -17.58 0.67 -1.89
N GLY A 32 -17.50 0.31 -0.60
CA GLY A 32 -17.01 -0.98 -0.14
C GLY A 32 -15.52 -1.18 -0.40
N GLN A 33 -14.80 -0.15 -0.88
CA GLN A 33 -13.37 -0.25 -1.15
C GLN A 33 -12.56 -0.19 0.14
N GLU A 34 -11.64 -1.12 0.23
CA GLU A 34 -10.69 -1.23 1.31
C GLU A 34 -9.43 -0.49 0.92
N SER A 35 -9.09 0.52 1.69
CA SER A 35 -7.87 1.29 1.52
C SER A 35 -7.11 1.29 2.82
N LEU A 36 -5.80 1.44 2.74
CA LEU A 36 -4.95 1.46 3.91
C LEU A 36 -3.97 2.62 3.79
N VAL A 37 -3.67 3.25 4.90
CA VAL A 37 -2.75 4.38 4.93
C VAL A 37 -1.66 4.18 5.96
N ARG A 38 -0.45 4.61 5.60
CA ARG A 38 0.70 4.64 6.52
C ARG A 38 1.37 6.00 6.42
N ARG A 39 1.38 6.76 7.51
CA ARG A 39 2.02 8.07 7.56
C ARG A 39 3.53 7.88 7.73
N LEU A 40 4.32 8.63 6.96
CA LEU A 40 5.79 8.61 7.06
C LEU A 40 6.33 9.64 8.05
N GLY A 41 5.50 10.60 8.49
CA GLY A 41 5.88 11.64 9.43
C GLY A 41 4.74 12.06 10.36
N ARG A 42 4.98 13.13 11.14
CA ARG A 42 4.00 13.69 12.08
C ARG A 42 2.86 14.48 11.41
N GLY A 43 3.02 14.85 10.14
CA GLY A 43 2.04 15.60 9.36
C GLY A 43 0.98 14.73 8.68
N PHE A 44 0.09 15.37 7.91
CA PHE A 44 -0.88 14.68 7.04
C PHE A 44 -0.22 14.02 5.82
N TYR A 45 0.92 14.55 5.38
CA TYR A 45 1.75 14.08 4.29
C TYR A 45 3.23 14.13 4.72
N PRO A 46 4.13 13.33 4.11
CA PRO A 46 3.82 12.29 3.13
C PRO A 46 3.20 11.04 3.76
N ARG A 47 2.31 10.37 3.02
CA ARG A 47 1.68 9.12 3.46
C ARG A 47 1.60 8.12 2.31
N PHE A 48 1.77 6.86 2.62
CA PHE A 48 1.42 5.78 1.72
C PHE A 48 -0.08 5.58 1.71
N HIS A 49 -0.64 5.44 0.53
CA HIS A 49 -2.03 5.08 0.29
C HIS A 49 -2.07 3.78 -0.51
N LEU A 50 -2.54 2.72 0.11
CA LEU A 50 -2.58 1.38 -0.43
C LEU A 50 -4.03 0.98 -0.65
N TYR A 51 -4.44 0.80 -1.89
CA TYR A 51 -5.74 0.20 -2.18
C TYR A 51 -5.61 -1.32 -2.19
N LEU A 52 -6.49 -1.97 -1.44
CA LEU A 52 -6.64 -3.41 -1.41
C LEU A 52 -7.86 -3.77 -2.25
N GLU A 53 -7.64 -4.55 -3.29
CA GLU A 53 -8.72 -5.07 -4.12
C GLU A 53 -8.57 -6.58 -4.23
N GLU A 54 -9.59 -7.31 -3.82
CA GLU A 54 -9.62 -8.76 -3.93
C GLU A 54 -10.41 -9.21 -5.16
N ARG A 55 -9.79 -10.01 -6.03
CA ARG A 55 -10.41 -10.58 -7.23
C ARG A 55 -10.30 -12.09 -7.20
N GLY A 56 -11.30 -12.76 -6.64
CA GLY A 56 -11.29 -14.22 -6.48
C GLY A 56 -10.10 -14.66 -5.61
N GLU A 57 -9.19 -15.43 -6.21
CA GLU A 57 -7.94 -15.90 -5.57
C GLU A 57 -6.80 -14.88 -5.63
N GLN A 58 -6.96 -13.76 -6.32
CA GLN A 58 -5.93 -12.73 -6.44
C GLN A 58 -6.19 -11.56 -5.48
N VAL A 59 -5.11 -11.02 -4.93
CA VAL A 59 -5.10 -9.80 -4.14
C VAL A 59 -4.27 -8.77 -4.91
N ILE A 60 -4.91 -7.67 -5.25
CA ILE A 60 -4.31 -6.55 -5.96
C ILE A 60 -4.07 -5.44 -4.94
N LEU A 61 -2.80 -5.09 -4.78
CA LEU A 61 -2.32 -4.06 -3.88
C LEU A 61 -1.82 -2.89 -4.74
N ASN A 62 -2.48 -1.74 -4.66
CA ASN A 62 -2.08 -0.55 -5.40
C ASN A 62 -1.56 0.52 -4.45
N LEU A 63 -0.23 0.65 -4.35
CA LEU A 63 0.46 1.57 -3.46
C LEU A 63 0.77 2.89 -4.17
N HIS A 64 0.40 3.99 -3.54
CA HIS A 64 0.72 5.35 -3.95
C HIS A 64 1.39 6.09 -2.80
N LEU A 65 2.30 7.01 -3.11
CA LEU A 65 2.88 7.92 -2.14
C LEU A 65 2.24 9.30 -2.32
N ASP A 66 1.37 9.68 -1.40
CA ASP A 66 0.82 11.04 -1.36
C ASP A 66 1.87 11.95 -0.69
N GLN A 67 2.55 12.80 -1.45
CA GLN A 67 3.53 13.75 -0.89
C GLN A 67 2.93 15.08 -0.41
N LYS A 68 1.81 15.51 -0.98
CA LYS A 68 1.11 16.75 -0.62
C LYS A 68 -0.39 16.61 -0.90
N LYS A 69 -1.20 17.49 -0.30
CA LYS A 69 -2.62 17.64 -0.68
C LYS A 69 -2.66 17.87 -2.20
N PRO A 70 -3.50 17.15 -2.97
CA PRO A 70 -3.57 17.31 -4.42
C PRO A 70 -3.87 18.78 -4.72
N SER A 71 -2.83 19.49 -5.13
CA SER A 71 -2.87 20.87 -5.61
C SER A 71 -2.61 20.70 -7.09
N TYR A 72 -3.66 20.83 -7.90
CA TYR A 72 -3.58 20.88 -9.36
C TYR A 72 -2.68 22.06 -9.74
N ALA A 73 -1.38 21.83 -9.86
CA ALA A 73 -0.42 22.72 -10.48
C ALA A 73 0.84 21.90 -10.78
N GLY A 74 1.08 21.66 -12.07
CA GLY A 74 2.18 20.85 -12.59
C GLY A 74 3.54 21.31 -12.08
N ALA A 75 4.34 20.35 -11.61
CA ALA A 75 5.79 20.46 -11.47
C ALA A 75 6.35 19.02 -11.49
N SER A 76 6.74 18.53 -12.66
CA SER A 76 8.12 18.51 -13.19
C SER A 76 9.02 17.47 -12.51
N ALA A 77 8.97 16.26 -13.09
CA ALA A 77 10.03 15.27 -13.33
C ALA A 77 10.96 14.77 -12.21
N HIS A 78 11.37 15.56 -11.21
CA HIS A 78 12.38 15.13 -10.23
C HIS A 78 11.82 14.46 -8.97
N ASN A 79 10.60 14.77 -8.53
CA ASN A 79 9.99 14.10 -7.38
C ASN A 79 9.49 12.69 -7.71
N ALA A 80 9.09 12.44 -8.97
CA ALA A 80 8.53 11.17 -9.40
C ALA A 80 9.52 9.99 -9.28
N GLU A 81 10.82 10.24 -9.41
CA GLU A 81 11.85 9.21 -9.32
C GLU A 81 12.10 8.75 -7.87
N TYR A 82 12.14 9.71 -6.93
CA TYR A 82 12.16 9.42 -5.50
C TYR A 82 10.85 8.77 -5.03
N GLU A 83 9.70 9.21 -5.57
CA GLU A 83 8.41 8.55 -5.32
C GLU A 83 8.43 7.09 -5.80
N GLY A 84 8.96 6.84 -6.99
CA GLY A 84 9.11 5.50 -7.55
C GLY A 84 9.93 4.60 -6.63
N LYS A 85 11.15 5.02 -6.28
CA LYS A 85 12.04 4.22 -5.43
C LYS A 85 11.46 3.93 -4.04
N VAL A 86 10.86 4.93 -3.39
CA VAL A 86 10.26 4.77 -2.06
C VAL A 86 9.04 3.83 -2.10
N VAL A 87 8.22 3.92 -3.15
CA VAL A 87 7.07 3.03 -3.37
C VAL A 87 7.52 1.61 -3.72
N GLU A 88 8.58 1.46 -4.52
CA GLU A 88 9.18 0.17 -4.89
C GLU A 88 9.75 -0.55 -3.67
N GLU A 89 10.54 0.14 -2.85
CA GLU A 89 11.10 -0.40 -1.60
C GLU A 89 9.99 -0.84 -0.65
N GLU A 90 8.93 -0.05 -0.51
CA GLU A 90 7.80 -0.41 0.35
C GLU A 90 6.99 -1.58 -0.20
N ILE A 91 6.79 -1.68 -1.52
CA ILE A 91 6.15 -2.85 -2.14
C ILE A 91 7.01 -4.10 -1.96
N ALA A 92 8.33 -4.00 -2.12
CA ALA A 92 9.24 -5.12 -1.91
C ALA A 92 9.20 -5.60 -0.45
N ARG A 93 9.16 -4.66 0.50
CA ARG A 93 9.01 -4.95 1.94
C ARG A 93 7.68 -5.62 2.24
N ILE A 94 6.57 -5.09 1.71
CA ILE A 94 5.23 -5.70 1.88
C ILE A 94 5.25 -7.11 1.29
N ASN A 95 5.70 -7.29 0.05
CA ASN A 95 5.76 -8.59 -0.60
C ASN A 95 6.54 -9.62 0.24
N SER A 96 7.73 -9.24 0.73
CA SER A 96 8.53 -10.09 1.61
C SER A 96 7.77 -10.46 2.89
N LEU A 97 7.12 -9.51 3.56
CA LEU A 97 6.38 -9.78 4.80
C LEU A 97 5.09 -10.59 4.60
N LEU A 98 4.47 -10.47 3.43
CA LEU A 98 3.25 -11.23 3.09
C LEU A 98 3.55 -12.66 2.65
N THR A 99 4.71 -12.90 2.04
CA THR A 99 5.11 -14.21 1.51
C THR A 99 5.99 -15.00 2.47
N THR A 100 6.73 -14.34 3.36
CA THR A 100 7.56 -15.02 4.36
C THR A 100 6.65 -15.49 5.48
N ASN A 101 6.52 -16.80 5.64
CA ASN A 101 5.88 -17.40 6.81
C ASN A 101 6.89 -17.34 7.97
N PRO A 102 6.70 -16.51 9.02
CA PRO A 102 7.69 -16.39 10.09
C PRO A 102 7.73 -17.61 11.05
N PHE A 103 7.03 -18.69 10.71
CA PHE A 103 6.89 -19.90 11.52
C PHE A 103 7.16 -21.18 10.69
N SER A 104 8.22 -21.16 9.87
CA SER A 104 8.81 -22.40 9.35
C SER A 104 9.67 -23.08 10.40
#